data_AF-A0A6D0IL70-F1
#
_entry.id   AF-A0A6D0IL70-F1
#
_cell.length_a   1.000
_cell.length_b   1.000
_cell.length_c   1.000
_cell.angle_alpha   90.00
_cell.angle_beta   90.00
_cell.angle_gamma   90.00
#
_symmetry.space_group_name_H-M   'P 1'
#
loop_
_entity.id
_entity.type
_entity.pdbx_description
1 polymer ?
#
loop_
_entity_poly.entity_id
_entity_poly.type
_entity_poly.pdbx_seq_one_letter_code
_entity_poly.pdbx_strand_id
1 'polypeptide(L)'
;MPQQIELRNIALQAAQPLVHGVSLTLQRGRVLALVGGSGSGKSLTCAATLGILPAGVRQTAGEILADGKPVSPCALRGIKIATIMQNPRSAFNPL
;
A
#
# COMPACT_ATOMS: atom_id res chain seq x y z
N MET A 1 -7.42 -16.08 -8.22
CA MET A 1 -6.57 -15.04 -7.61
C MET A 1 -5.84 -14.29 -8.71
N PRO A 2 -5.58 -12.98 -8.56
CA PRO A 2 -4.96 -12.19 -9.62
C PRO A 2 -3.53 -12.66 -9.91
N GLN A 3 -3.09 -12.50 -11.17
CA GLN A 3 -1.70 -12.78 -11.58
C GLN A 3 -0.76 -11.64 -11.24
N GLN A 4 -1.28 -10.41 -11.15
CA GLN A 4 -0.52 -9.25 -10.70
C GLN A 4 -1.39 -8.22 -9.97
N ILE A 5 -0.75 -7.52 -9.04
CA ILE A 5 -1.27 -6.30 -8.40
C ILE A 5 -0.35 -5.15 -8.79
N GLU A 6 -0.94 -4.04 -9.21
CA GLU A 6 -0.21 -2.86 -9.66
C GLU A 6 -0.62 -1.66 -8.82
N LEU A 7 0.36 -0.89 -8.38
CA LEU A 7 0.19 0.48 -7.92
C LEU A 7 0.61 1.36 -9.09
N ARG A 8 -0.25 2.26 -9.54
CA ARG A 8 0.06 3.19 -10.64
C ARG A 8 0.01 4.62 -10.13
N ASN A 9 1.14 5.32 -10.20
CA ASN A 9 1.30 6.75 -9.91
C ASN A 9 0.74 7.17 -8.54
N ILE A 10 0.94 6.36 -7.51
CA ILE A 10 0.47 6.64 -6.15
C ILE A 10 1.17 7.89 -5.62
N ALA A 11 0.40 8.94 -5.36
CA ALA A 11 0.87 10.16 -4.70
C ALA A 11 0.15 10.36 -3.38
N LEU A 12 0.92 10.64 -2.33
CA LEU A 12 0.41 10.78 -0.96
C LEU A 12 0.80 12.14 -0.38
N GLN A 13 -0.13 12.74 0.36
CA GLN A 13 0.03 14.07 0.93
C GLN A 13 -0.53 14.15 2.35
N ALA A 14 0.15 14.93 3.20
CA ALA A 14 -0.36 15.44 4.47
C ALA A 14 -0.23 16.98 4.47
N ALA A 15 0.43 17.58 5.46
CA ALA A 15 0.78 19.01 5.41
C ALA A 15 1.70 19.35 4.22
N GLN A 16 2.58 18.41 3.85
CA GLN A 16 3.42 18.45 2.65
C GLN A 16 3.27 17.15 1.84
N PRO A 17 3.72 17.12 0.58
CA PRO A 17 3.87 15.88 -0.17
C PRO A 17 4.78 14.89 0.56
N LEU A 18 4.36 13.61 0.60
CA LEU A 18 5.08 12.53 1.28
C LEU A 18 5.56 11.45 0.31
N VAL A 19 4.80 11.20 -0.77
CA VAL A 19 5.14 10.24 -1.84
C VAL A 19 4.78 10.84 -3.19
N HIS A 20 5.70 10.77 -4.15
CA HIS A 20 5.59 11.42 -5.45
C HIS A 20 5.42 10.38 -6.57
N GLY A 21 4.17 10.02 -6.88
CA GLY A 21 3.83 9.26 -8.10
C GLY A 21 4.51 7.90 -8.24
N VAL A 22 4.51 7.09 -7.17
CA VAL A 22 5.16 5.76 -7.18
C VAL A 22 4.34 4.75 -7.97
N SER A 23 5.01 4.00 -8.85
CA SER A 23 4.43 2.86 -9.58
C SER A 23 5.20 1.58 -9.26
N LEU A 24 4.48 0.51 -8.93
CA LEU A 24 5.03 -0.79 -8.55
C LEU A 24 4.15 -1.92 -9.10
N THR A 25 4.76 -3.04 -9.47
CA THR A 25 4.03 -4.24 -9.89
C THR A 25 4.48 -5.45 -9.07
N LEU A 26 3.54 -6.09 -8.38
CA LEU A 26 3.74 -7.35 -7.68
C LEU A 26 3.14 -8.49 -8.51
N GLN A 27 3.98 -9.39 -8.97
CA GLN A 27 3.56 -10.57 -9.73
C GLN A 27 3.37 -11.79 -8.83
N ARG A 28 2.42 -12.65 -9.18
CA ARG A 28 2.17 -13.92 -8.49
C ARG A 28 3.42 -14.79 -8.51
N GLY A 29 3.75 -15.38 -7.36
CA GLY A 29 4.94 -16.23 -7.21
C GLY A 29 6.26 -15.46 -7.18
N ARG A 30 6.23 -14.12 -7.15
CA ARG A 30 7.42 -13.27 -7.02
C ARG A 30 7.41 -12.54 -5.67
N VAL A 31 8.60 -12.26 -5.18
CA VAL A 31 8.83 -11.39 -4.04
C VAL A 31 9.30 -10.04 -4.56
N LEU A 32 8.56 -8.97 -4.21
CA LEU A 32 8.97 -7.60 -4.47
C LEU A 32 9.48 -6.98 -3.18
N ALA A 33 10.70 -6.45 -3.20
CA ALA A 33 11.30 -5.75 -2.07
C ALA A 33 11.32 -4.24 -2.34
N LEU A 34 10.73 -3.46 -1.42
CA LEU A 34 10.81 -2.01 -1.42
C LEU A 34 11.78 -1.57 -0.32
N VAL A 35 12.96 -1.10 -0.71
CA VAL A 35 14.06 -0.72 0.20
C VAL A 35 14.35 0.78 0.14
N GLY A 36 14.91 1.33 1.22
CA GLY A 36 15.22 2.76 1.33
C GLY A 36 15.33 3.22 2.79
N GLY A 37 15.90 4.41 3.02
CA GLY A 37 16.13 4.97 4.36
C GLY A 37 14.86 5.25 5.17
N SER A 38 14.99 5.50 6.48
CA SER A 38 13.84 5.88 7.32
C SER A 38 13.13 7.12 6.76
N GLY A 39 11.80 7.15 6.81
CA GLY A 39 11.00 8.27 6.30
C GLY A 39 10.81 8.33 4.78
N SER A 40 11.42 7.44 3.99
CA SER A 40 11.34 7.47 2.51
C SER A 40 9.98 7.09 1.90
N GLY A 41 8.91 6.97 2.70
CA GLY A 41 7.56 6.67 2.21
C GLY A 41 7.19 5.20 2.03
N LYS A 42 8.10 4.23 2.26
CA LYS A 42 7.85 2.79 2.04
C LYS A 42 6.58 2.27 2.71
N SER A 43 6.45 2.49 4.02
CA SER A 43 5.30 2.03 4.81
C SER A 43 4.01 2.73 4.37
N LEU A 44 4.09 4.00 3.95
CA LEU A 44 2.95 4.75 3.43
C LEU A 44 2.50 4.21 2.07
N THR A 45 3.43 3.88 1.17
CA THR A 45 3.13 3.23 -0.11
C THR A 45 2.41 1.91 0.10
N CYS A 46 2.87 1.05 1.02
CA CYS A 46 2.19 -0.21 1.34
C CYS A 46 0.82 0.02 2.00
N ALA A 47 0.69 1.00 2.90
CA ALA A 47 -0.58 1.34 3.54
C ALA A 47 -1.61 1.87 2.53
N ALA A 48 -1.18 2.60 1.50
CA ALA A 48 -2.04 3.07 0.40
C ALA A 48 -2.66 1.90 -0.37
N THR A 49 -1.88 0.85 -0.68
CA THR A 49 -2.39 -0.38 -1.33
C THR A 49 -3.54 -1.02 -0.58
N LEU A 50 -3.54 -0.88 0.74
CA LEU A 50 -4.55 -1.45 1.62
C LEU A 50 -5.62 -0.43 2.02
N GLY A 51 -5.52 0.84 1.62
CA GLY A 51 -6.48 1.88 2.01
C GLY A 51 -6.57 2.06 3.54
N ILE A 52 -5.43 1.94 4.22
CA ILE A 52 -5.30 2.10 5.69
C ILE A 52 -4.30 3.23 6.03
N LEU A 53 -4.34 4.30 5.25
CA LEU A 53 -3.47 5.46 5.49
C LEU A 53 -3.74 6.05 6.89
N PRO A 54 -2.68 6.50 7.60
CA PRO A 54 -2.86 7.18 8.89
C PRO A 54 -3.75 8.42 8.77
N ALA A 55 -4.37 8.82 9.88
CA ALA A 55 -5.15 10.04 9.94
C ALA A 55 -4.31 11.26 9.47
N GLY A 56 -4.92 12.14 8.68
CA GLY A 56 -4.25 13.31 8.09
C GLY A 56 -3.42 13.02 6.83
N VAL A 57 -3.24 11.76 6.44
CA VAL A 57 -2.61 11.39 5.17
C VAL A 57 -3.68 10.99 4.16
N ARG A 58 -3.61 11.55 2.95
CA ARG A 58 -4.52 11.22 1.84
C ARG A 58 -3.77 10.85 0.58
N GLN A 59 -4.33 9.94 -0.19
CA GLN A 59 -3.92 9.70 -1.57
C GLN A 59 -4.53 10.79 -2.46
N THR A 60 -3.69 11.52 -3.18
CA THR A 60 -4.12 12.61 -4.06
C THR A 60 -4.12 12.23 -5.55
N ALA A 61 -3.39 11.16 -5.91
CA ALA A 61 -3.37 10.64 -7.26
C ALA A 61 -3.03 9.14 -7.27
N GLY A 62 -3.23 8.54 -8.43
CA GLY A 62 -2.92 7.14 -8.70
C GLY A 62 -4.07 6.19 -8.37
N GLU A 63 -3.87 4.93 -8.72
CA GLU A 63 -4.86 3.86 -8.57
C GLU A 63 -4.18 2.53 -8.31
N ILE A 64 -4.99 1.55 -7.87
CA ILE A 64 -4.55 0.17 -7.69
C ILE A 64 -5.28 -0.68 -8.72
N LEU A 65 -4.53 -1.54 -9.41
CA LEU A 65 -5.07 -2.45 -10.40
C LEU A 65 -4.81 -3.90 -9.98
N ALA A 66 -5.75 -4.78 -10.31
CA ALA A 66 -5.56 -6.22 -10.29
C ALA A 66 -5.76 -6.74 -11.71
N ASP A 67 -4.72 -7.34 -12.28
CA ASP A 67 -4.70 -7.79 -13.68
C ASP A 67 -5.18 -6.69 -14.67
N GLY A 68 -4.65 -5.47 -14.51
CA GLY A 68 -4.98 -4.31 -15.35
C GLY A 68 -6.37 -3.69 -15.11
N LYS A 69 -7.16 -4.18 -14.15
CA LYS A 69 -8.47 -3.62 -13.82
C LYS A 69 -8.42 -2.83 -12.52
N PRO A 70 -8.97 -1.59 -12.47
CA PRO A 70 -9.04 -0.83 -11.24
C PRO A 70 -9.78 -1.58 -10.14
N VAL A 71 -9.24 -1.55 -8.93
CA VAL A 71 -9.84 -2.20 -7.76
C VAL A 71 -9.78 -1.27 -6.56
N SER A 72 -10.82 -1.29 -5.75
CA SER A 72 -10.79 -0.57 -4.48
C SER A 72 -9.87 -1.29 -3.48
N PRO A 73 -9.14 -0.55 -2.62
CA PRO A 73 -8.35 -1.17 -1.57
C PRO A 73 -9.17 -2.10 -0.65
N CYS A 74 -10.45 -1.77 -0.41
CA CYS A 74 -11.37 -2.59 0.37
C CYS A 74 -11.59 -3.98 -0.23
N ALA A 75 -11.67 -4.08 -1.56
CA ALA A 75 -11.86 -5.36 -2.26
C ALA A 75 -10.61 -6.26 -2.26
N LEU A 76 -9.44 -5.71 -1.90
CA LEU A 76 -8.18 -6.44 -1.81
C LEU A 76 -7.88 -6.92 -0.38
N ARG A 77 -8.24 -6.12 0.62
CA ARG A 77 -7.98 -6.40 2.04
C ARG A 77 -8.57 -7.74 2.49
N GLY A 78 -7.80 -8.48 3.29
CA GLY A 78 -8.25 -9.68 4.01
C GLY A 78 -8.27 -10.97 3.19
N ILE A 79 -8.77 -10.92 1.94
CA ILE A 79 -8.87 -12.12 1.08
C ILE A 79 -7.67 -12.25 0.12
N LYS A 80 -7.19 -11.13 -0.44
CA LYS A 80 -6.12 -11.14 -1.45
C LYS A 80 -4.81 -10.54 -0.95
N ILE A 81 -4.90 -9.51 -0.10
CA ILE A 81 -3.74 -8.84 0.49
C ILE A 81 -3.97 -8.74 2.00
N ALA A 82 -3.00 -9.24 2.74
CA ALA A 82 -2.88 -9.09 4.19
C ALA A 82 -1.57 -8.35 4.50
N THR A 83 -1.52 -7.71 5.66
CA THR A 83 -0.31 -7.03 6.14
C THR A 83 0.10 -7.57 7.49
N ILE A 84 1.41 -7.66 7.68
CA ILE A 84 2.02 -7.82 8.99
C ILE A 84 2.64 -6.46 9.29
N MET A 85 2.08 -5.76 10.28
CA MET A 85 2.51 -4.41 10.63
C MET A 85 3.95 -4.41 11.17
N GLN A 86 4.64 -3.27 11.07
CA GLN A 86 6.01 -3.12 11.60
C GLN A 86 6.10 -3.43 13.10
N ASN A 87 5.07 -3.06 13.88
CA ASN A 87 4.89 -3.50 15.25
C ASN A 87 3.62 -4.36 15.33
N PRO A 88 3.69 -5.67 15.09
CA PRO A 88 2.50 -6.51 15.05
C PRO A 88 1.91 -6.73 16.45
N ARG A 89 2.71 -6.61 17.51
CA ARG A 89 2.27 -6.81 18.90
C ARG A 89 1.32 -5.71 19.36
N SER A 90 1.48 -4.47 18.88
CA SER A 90 0.59 -3.37 19.25
C SER A 90 -0.84 -3.53 18.72
N ALA A 91 -1.06 -4.42 17.74
CA ALA A 91 -2.39 -4.73 17.24
C ALA A 91 -3.13 -5.79 18.09
N PHE A 92 -2.42 -6.48 18.99
CA PHE A 92 -3.01 -7.41 19.94
C PHE A 92 -3.30 -6.68 21.24
N ASN A 93 -4.57 -6.43 21.54
CA ASN A 93 -5.04 -6.14 22.89
C ASN A 93 -5.60 -7.43 23.51
N PRO A 94 -4.83 -8.15 24.35
CA PRO A 94 -5.29 -9.39 24.98
C PRO A 94 -6.11 -9.15 26.26
N LEU A 95 -6.40 -7.89 26.61
CA LEU A 95 -7.21 -7.49 27.77
C LEU A 95 -8.70 -7.43 27.43
#